data_AF-A0A528AYA6-F1
#
_entry.id   AF-A0A528AYA6-F1
#
_cell.length_a   1.000
_cell.length_b   1.000
_cell.length_c   1.000
_cell.angle_alpha   90.00
_cell.angle_beta   90.00
_cell.angle_gamma   90.00
#
_symmetry.space_group_name_H-M   'P 1'
#
loop_
_entity.id
_entity.type
_entity.pdbx_description
1 polymer ?
#
loop_
_entity_poly.entity_id
_entity_poly.type
_entity_poly.pdbx_seq_one_letter_code
_entity_poly.pdbx_strand_id
1 'polypeptide(L)'
;MRKRWRGPVLIALSIVVGTVGWSGTVLTLPVAMVFPLLWAKSPSRVVAAAVSGGYFLAASRGLPQGVATFYAADLWPGLLLWVMASASFVTVHAVLWT
;
A
#
# COMPACT_ATOMS: atom_id res chain seq x y z
N MET A 1 4.59 10.28 25.71
CA MET A 1 5.50 9.48 24.85
C MET A 1 4.80 8.48 23.91
N ARG A 2 3.76 7.73 24.34
CA ARG A 2 3.08 6.71 23.49
C ARG A 2 2.38 7.20 22.20
N LYS A 3 1.94 8.47 22.10
CA LYS A 3 1.20 8.98 20.92
C LYS A 3 2.08 9.17 19.67
N ARG A 4 3.36 9.53 19.80
CA ARG A 4 4.25 9.84 18.66
C ARG A 4 4.59 8.62 17.82
N TRP A 5 4.69 7.45 18.44
CA TRP A 5 5.04 6.19 17.78
C TRP A 5 3.87 5.51 17.07
N ARG A 6 2.62 5.90 17.37
CA ARG A 6 1.44 5.27 16.77
C ARG A 6 1.42 5.39 15.25
N GLY A 7 1.71 6.57 14.71
CA GLY A 7 1.74 6.77 13.25
C GLY A 7 2.77 5.90 12.53
N PRO A 8 4.07 5.99 12.90
CA PRO A 8 5.12 5.15 12.31
C PRO A 8 4.84 3.65 12.42
N VAL A 9 4.32 3.18 13.55
CA VAL A 9 3.98 1.76 13.74
C VAL A 9 2.86 1.32 12.79
N LEU A 10 1.81 2.13 12.61
CA LEU A 10 0.74 1.81 11.68
C LEU A 10 1.23 1.74 10.23
N ILE A 11 2.14 2.64 9.84
CA ILE A 11 2.75 2.64 8.50
C ILE A 11 3.62 1.40 8.31
N ALA A 12 4.45 1.05 9.29
CA ALA A 12 5.27 -0.16 9.22
C ALA A 12 4.40 -1.43 9.12
N LEU A 13 3.33 -1.52 9.93
CA LEU A 13 2.38 -2.62 9.87
C LEU A 13 1.67 -2.69 8.51
N SER A 14 1.33 -1.56 7.91
CA SER A 14 0.64 -1.56 6.61
C SER A 14 1.52 -2.08 5.48
N ILE A 15 2.82 -1.77 5.52
CA ILE A 15 3.82 -2.32 4.60
C ILE A 15 3.94 -3.84 4.79
N VAL A 16 4.02 -4.32 6.04
CA VAL A 16 4.06 -5.76 6.33
C VAL A 16 2.79 -6.45 5.83
N VAL A 17 1.61 -5.87 6.07
CA VAL A 17 0.34 -6.41 5.59
C VAL A 17 0.27 -6.47 4.07
N GLY A 18 0.75 -5.42 3.37
CA GLY A 18 0.79 -5.38 1.92
C GLY A 18 1.77 -6.41 1.33
N THR A 19 2.97 -6.52 1.90
CA THR A 19 3.99 -7.49 1.45
C THR A 19 3.57 -8.94 1.68
N VAL A 20 3.04 -9.26 2.86
CA VAL A 20 2.63 -10.62 3.24
C VAL A 20 1.34 -11.01 2.52
N GLY A 21 0.33 -10.13 2.52
CA GLY A 21 -0.95 -10.38 1.86
C GLY A 21 -0.80 -10.67 0.38
N TRP A 22 0.11 -9.96 -0.29
CA TRP A 22 0.40 -10.09 -1.72
C TRP A 22 1.76 -10.76 -1.99
N SER A 23 2.10 -11.77 -1.17
CA SER A 23 3.32 -12.56 -1.36
C SER A 23 3.26 -13.56 -2.53
N GLY A 24 2.07 -13.82 -3.06
CA GLY A 24 1.79 -14.90 -4.02
C GLY A 24 1.31 -16.20 -3.36
N THR A 25 1.29 -16.27 -2.03
CA THR A 25 0.75 -17.42 -1.28
C THR A 25 -0.73 -17.20 -0.97
N VAL A 26 -1.61 -18.09 -1.44
CA VAL A 26 -3.07 -17.94 -1.23
C VAL A 26 -3.45 -17.89 0.26
N LEU A 27 -2.74 -18.63 1.10
CA LEU A 27 -2.98 -18.70 2.54
C LEU A 27 -2.75 -17.38 3.27
N THR A 28 -1.95 -16.47 2.69
CA THR A 28 -1.64 -15.16 3.29
C THR A 28 -2.61 -14.06 2.86
N LEU A 29 -3.48 -14.31 1.88
CA LEU A 29 -4.48 -13.32 1.42
C LEU A 29 -5.36 -12.74 2.54
N PRO A 30 -5.82 -13.52 3.55
CA PRO A 30 -6.61 -12.96 4.66
C PRO A 30 -5.88 -11.84 5.42
N VAL A 31 -4.54 -11.80 5.40
CA VAL A 31 -3.76 -10.73 6.03
C VAL A 31 -4.09 -9.37 5.41
N ALA A 32 -4.45 -9.31 4.13
CA ALA A 32 -4.86 -8.07 3.46
C ALA A 32 -6.08 -7.42 4.11
N MET A 33 -6.95 -8.18 4.80
CA MET A 33 -8.10 -7.65 5.54
C MET A 33 -7.73 -6.82 6.77
N VAL A 34 -6.45 -6.82 7.17
CA VAL A 34 -5.95 -5.98 8.26
C VAL A 34 -5.77 -4.51 7.81
N PHE A 35 -5.67 -4.24 6.50
CA PHE A 35 -5.48 -2.89 5.99
C PHE A 35 -6.59 -1.89 6.40
N PRO A 36 -7.90 -2.18 6.23
CA PRO A 36 -8.96 -1.27 6.65
C PRO A 36 -8.91 -0.92 8.14
N LEU A 37 -8.50 -1.88 8.99
CA LEU A 37 -8.33 -1.64 10.41
C LEU A 37 -7.18 -0.66 10.69
N LEU A 38 -6.04 -0.81 10.02
CA LEU A 38 -4.90 0.11 10.17
C LEU A 38 -5.24 1.52 9.66
N TRP A 39 -5.97 1.61 8.55
CA TRP A 39 -6.47 2.86 8.01
C TRP A 39 -7.43 3.56 8.98
N ALA A 40 -8.42 2.85 9.51
CA ALA A 40 -9.38 3.38 10.48
C ALA A 40 -8.73 3.79 11.83
N LYS A 41 -7.64 3.13 12.23
CA LYS A 41 -6.88 3.45 13.45
C LYS A 41 -5.88 4.59 13.27
N SER A 42 -5.73 5.12 12.06
CA SER A 42 -4.81 6.23 11.80
C SER A 42 -5.22 7.45 12.64
N PRO A 43 -4.27 8.17 13.28
CA PRO A 43 -4.60 9.33 14.12
C PRO A 43 -4.75 10.63 13.34
N SER A 44 -4.40 10.65 12.05
CA SER A 44 -4.52 11.83 11.19
C SER A 44 -4.61 11.42 9.72
N ARG A 45 -5.12 12.33 8.89
CA ARG A 45 -5.24 12.16 7.44
C ARG A 45 -3.89 11.87 6.77
N VAL A 46 -2.82 12.48 7.26
CA VAL A 46 -1.44 12.24 6.78
C VAL A 46 -1.00 10.81 7.08
N VAL A 47 -1.31 10.29 8.28
CA VAL A 47 -0.98 8.90 8.61
C VAL A 47 -1.84 7.93 7.80
N ALA A 48 -3.12 8.22 7.59
CA ALA A 48 -4.00 7.39 6.76
C ALA A 48 -3.50 7.31 5.30
N ALA A 49 -3.04 8.45 4.75
CA ALA A 49 -2.40 8.50 3.44
C ALA A 49 -1.11 7.66 3.40
N ALA A 50 -0.24 7.80 4.41
CA ALA A 50 1.00 7.03 4.49
C ALA A 50 0.77 5.53 4.69
N VAL A 51 -0.23 5.13 5.49
CA VAL A 51 -0.67 3.75 5.68
C VAL A 51 -1.15 3.15 4.36
N SER A 52 -1.99 3.88 3.63
CA SER A 52 -2.51 3.49 2.31
C SER A 52 -1.42 3.38 1.27
N GLY A 53 -0.47 4.33 1.27
CA GLY A 53 0.67 4.33 0.36
C GLY A 53 1.61 3.17 0.64
N GLY A 54 1.99 2.97 1.92
CA GLY A 54 2.85 1.87 2.33
C GLY A 54 2.24 0.51 1.99
N TYR A 55 0.95 0.33 2.23
CA TYR A 55 0.24 -0.90 1.86
C TYR A 55 0.21 -1.13 0.35
N PHE A 56 -0.24 -0.13 -0.43
CA PHE A 56 -0.44 -0.32 -1.87
C PHE A 56 0.89 -0.46 -2.63
N LEU A 57 1.91 0.32 -2.28
CA LEU A 57 3.26 0.19 -2.86
C LEU A 57 3.85 -1.19 -2.57
N ALA A 58 3.69 -1.69 -1.35
CA ALA A 58 4.15 -3.02 -0.96
C ALA A 58 3.39 -4.14 -1.69
N ALA A 59 2.07 -3.99 -1.83
CA ALA A 59 1.21 -4.94 -2.52
C ALA A 59 1.49 -5.01 -4.03
N SER A 60 1.75 -3.85 -4.65
CA SER A 60 1.92 -3.72 -6.10
C SER A 60 3.38 -3.72 -6.57
N ARG A 61 4.33 -4.08 -5.71
CA ARG A 61 5.78 -4.09 -6.01
C ARG A 61 6.18 -4.92 -7.25
N GLY A 62 5.38 -5.93 -7.60
CA GLY A 62 5.62 -6.75 -8.80
C GLY A 62 5.06 -6.15 -10.09
N LEU A 63 4.27 -5.07 -10.01
CA LEU A 63 3.55 -4.51 -11.15
C LEU A 63 4.46 -3.92 -12.23
N PRO A 64 5.55 -3.16 -11.92
CA PRO A 64 6.47 -2.69 -12.95
C PRO A 64 7.09 -3.83 -13.76
N GLN A 65 7.51 -4.91 -13.08
CA GLN A 65 8.09 -6.09 -13.72
C GLN A 65 7.05 -6.89 -14.51
N GLY A 66 5.81 -6.97 -14.01
CA GLY A 66 4.68 -7.56 -14.73
C GLY A 66 4.43 -6.84 -16.06
N VAL A 67 4.30 -5.51 -16.03
CA VAL A 67 4.08 -4.71 -17.24
C VAL A 67 5.23 -4.87 -18.24
N ALA A 68 6.49 -4.81 -17.77
CA ALA A 68 7.64 -5.03 -18.66
C ALA A 68 7.60 -6.41 -19.34
N THR A 69 7.22 -7.45 -18.60
CA THR A 69 7.13 -8.83 -19.10
C THR A 69 5.98 -9.00 -20.10
N PHE A 70 4.80 -8.46 -19.81
CA PHE A 70 3.60 -8.63 -20.64
C PHE A 70 3.62 -7.77 -21.91
N TYR A 71 4.15 -6.55 -21.84
CA TYR A 71 4.16 -5.62 -22.98
C TYR A 71 5.45 -5.69 -23.79
N ALA A 72 6.40 -6.58 -23.44
CA ALA A 72 7.74 -6.64 -24.04
C ALA A 72 8.38 -5.25 -24.17
N ALA A 73 8.11 -4.39 -23.19
CA ALA A 73 8.48 -2.98 -23.17
C ALA A 73 9.49 -2.73 -22.06
N ASP A 74 10.16 -1.57 -22.12
CA ASP A 74 11.03 -1.13 -21.05
C ASP A 74 10.27 -0.99 -19.72
N LEU A 75 11.00 -0.91 -18.61
CA LEU A 75 10.42 -0.80 -17.27
C LEU A 75 9.63 0.52 -17.05
N TRP A 76 9.85 1.52 -17.90
CA TRP A 76 9.29 2.87 -17.79
C TRP A 76 7.76 2.94 -17.78
N PRO A 77 7.03 2.37 -18.77
CA PRO A 77 5.57 2.25 -18.72
C PRO A 77 5.05 1.59 -17.43
N GLY A 78 5.74 0.55 -16.95
CA GLY A 78 5.39 -0.16 -15.72
C GLY A 78 5.54 0.73 -14.48
N LEU A 79 6.61 1.51 -14.41
CA LEU A 79 6.84 2.47 -13.32
C LEU A 79 5.81 3.60 -13.34
N LEU A 80 5.49 4.15 -14.52
CA LEU A 80 4.49 5.21 -14.64
C LEU A 80 3.11 4.71 -14.16
N LEU A 81 2.71 3.52 -14.60
CA LEU A 81 1.45 2.91 -14.18
C LEU A 81 1.44 2.62 -12.68
N TRP A 82 2.54 2.11 -12.14
CA TRP A 82 2.69 1.84 -10.71
C TRP A 82 2.55 3.10 -9.86
N VAL A 83 3.19 4.20 -10.25
CA VAL A 83 3.08 5.48 -9.55
C VAL A 83 1.67 6.06 -9.66
N MET A 84 1.06 6.04 -10.85
CA MET A 84 -0.30 6.54 -11.05
C MET A 84 -1.36 5.76 -10.27
N ALA A 85 -1.26 4.43 -10.27
CA ALA A 85 -2.14 3.57 -9.49
C ALA A 85 -1.98 3.82 -7.98
N SER A 86 -0.73 3.94 -7.52
CA SER A 86 -0.42 4.23 -6.12
C SER A 86 -0.96 5.60 -5.70
N ALA A 87 -0.74 6.63 -6.50
CA ALA A 87 -1.23 7.98 -6.22
C ALA A 87 -2.75 8.04 -6.16
N SER A 88 -3.43 7.37 -7.11
CA SER A 88 -4.90 7.28 -7.13
C SER A 88 -5.44 6.61 -5.87
N PHE A 89 -4.88 5.45 -5.50
CA PHE A 89 -5.30 4.71 -4.32
C PHE A 89 -5.11 5.53 -3.03
N VAL A 90 -3.94 6.15 -2.87
CA VAL A 90 -3.61 6.98 -1.70
C VAL A 90 -4.54 8.17 -1.61
N THR A 91 -4.81 8.84 -2.73
CA THR A 91 -5.66 10.05 -2.76
C THR A 91 -7.08 9.71 -2.30
N VAL A 92 -7.69 8.65 -2.82
CA VAL A 92 -9.04 8.20 -2.43
C VAL A 92 -9.09 7.92 -0.92
N HIS A 93 -8.13 7.15 -0.40
CA HIS A 93 -8.09 6.79 1.02
C HIS A 93 -7.72 7.97 1.92
N ALA A 94 -6.99 8.95 1.42
CA ALA A 94 -6.68 10.17 2.15
C ALA A 94 -7.89 11.10 2.21
N VAL A 95 -8.67 11.24 1.12
CA VAL A 95 -9.86 12.10 1.03
C VAL A 95 -11.02 11.53 1.84
N LEU A 96 -11.25 10.21 1.75
CA LEU A 96 -12.38 9.55 2.44
C LEU A 96 -12.13 9.30 3.93
N TRP A 97 -10.95 9.63 4.45
CA TRP A 97 -10.63 9.43 5.87
C TRP A 97 -11.31 10.51 6.74
N THR A 98 -12.15 10.06 7.68
CA THR A 98 -12.94 10.86 8.64
C THR A 98 -12.84 10.22 10.02
#